data_AF-A0A2M6Y0M5-F1
#
_entry.id   AF-A0A2M6Y0M5-F1
#
_cell.length_a   1.000
_cell.length_b   1.000
_cell.length_c   1.000
_cell.angle_alpha   90.00
_cell.angle_beta   90.00
_cell.angle_gamma   90.00
#
_symmetry.space_group_name_H-M   'P 1'
#
loop_
_entity.id
_entity.type
_entity.pdbx_description
1 polymer ?
#
loop_
_entity_poly.entity_id
_entity_poly.type
_entity_poly.pdbx_seq_one_letter_code
_entity_poly.pdbx_strand_id
1 'polypeptide(L)'
;MLRIVSREDYIMKELFRVFLSLLLLSAALPVLSFADDGKSIYGDDDRLEYHQASADLQKLADSVVSLWESKNLTASGSNFKLATMNFGKALKLCPTEKFLDQPIGAFCSGTLVGEDIIMTAGHCITDEAKCKDTKFVFGYKVGKKDATATTTVPAGDVYGCKKIIKRNLGRQPTTFVNTIAVLIGNLINGGPGPDYALVQLDKKVSGHKALPVNRKQKLVKDTKLFVIGHPVGLPLKVAGGASIRDASPKYFFMTDLDTFGGNSGSAVFNAKTNLIEGILVRGGTDFVKGPAGCTVSYQVGQKEGKGEAVTKMLSSIVNNIPAPKTIKNEKAAADVVDMKVDAPAPVDTEKTDVSFN
;
A
#
# COMPACT_ATOMS: atom_id res chain seq x y z
N MET A 1 -35.76 -60.94 -33.11
CA MET A 1 -35.11 -59.65 -33.42
C MET A 1 -34.61 -59.02 -32.12
N LEU A 2 -33.37 -59.31 -31.72
CA LEU A 2 -32.71 -58.60 -30.62
C LEU A 2 -32.13 -57.29 -31.15
N ARG A 3 -32.64 -56.14 -30.69
CA ARG A 3 -32.01 -54.84 -30.94
C ARG A 3 -30.78 -54.72 -30.03
N ILE A 4 -29.60 -54.78 -30.64
CA ILE A 4 -28.35 -54.38 -30.00
C ILE A 4 -28.37 -52.85 -29.93
N VAL A 5 -28.62 -52.30 -28.74
CA VAL A 5 -28.34 -50.89 -28.46
C VAL A 5 -26.83 -50.78 -28.33
N SER A 6 -26.19 -49.95 -29.18
CA SER A 6 -24.75 -49.80 -29.15
C SER A 6 -24.33 -49.20 -27.81
N ARG A 7 -23.16 -49.61 -27.31
CA ARG A 7 -22.60 -49.14 -26.04
C ARG A 7 -22.36 -47.62 -26.05
N GLU A 8 -22.28 -47.01 -27.22
CA GLU A 8 -22.14 -45.56 -27.43
C GLU A 8 -23.43 -44.79 -27.12
N ASP A 9 -24.60 -45.35 -27.45
CA ASP A 9 -25.90 -44.72 -27.15
C ASP A 9 -26.22 -44.69 -25.65
N TYR A 10 -25.71 -45.66 -24.89
CA TYR A 10 -25.86 -45.71 -23.44
C TYR A 10 -24.96 -44.67 -22.75
N ILE A 11 -23.73 -44.48 -23.24
CA ILE A 11 -22.79 -43.50 -22.69
C ILE A 11 -23.24 -42.07 -23.01
N MET A 12 -23.77 -41.80 -24.22
CA MET A 12 -24.32 -40.49 -24.56
C MET A 12 -25.57 -40.12 -23.74
N LYS A 13 -26.44 -41.09 -23.42
CA LYS A 13 -27.62 -40.83 -22.57
C LYS A 13 -27.26 -40.55 -21.11
N GLU A 14 -26.25 -41.22 -20.57
CA GLU A 14 -25.76 -40.93 -19.21
C GLU A 14 -24.97 -39.61 -19.16
N LEU A 15 -24.18 -39.27 -20.19
CA LEU A 15 -23.52 -37.96 -20.29
C LEU A 15 -24.53 -36.81 -20.43
N PHE A 16 -25.62 -37.01 -21.19
CA PHE A 16 -26.69 -36.01 -21.33
C PHE A 16 -27.50 -35.84 -20.03
N ARG A 17 -27.70 -36.91 -19.26
CA ARG A 17 -28.33 -36.85 -17.92
C ARG A 17 -27.45 -36.16 -16.89
N VAL A 18 -26.14 -36.39 -16.90
CA VAL A 18 -25.20 -35.66 -16.03
C VAL A 18 -25.16 -34.17 -16.39
N PHE A 19 -25.15 -33.82 -17.68
CA PHE A 19 -25.20 -32.41 -18.11
C PHE A 19 -26.50 -31.70 -17.73
N LEU A 20 -27.66 -32.36 -17.85
CA LEU A 20 -28.94 -31.76 -17.49
C LEU A 20 -29.14 -31.64 -15.96
N SER A 21 -28.51 -32.52 -15.18
CA SER A 21 -28.49 -32.46 -13.72
C SER A 21 -27.60 -31.33 -13.17
N LEU A 22 -26.56 -30.94 -13.92
CA LEU A 22 -25.68 -29.82 -13.57
C LEU A 22 -26.25 -28.45 -14.01
N LEU A 23 -27.14 -28.42 -15.00
CA LEU A 23 -27.82 -27.20 -15.42
C LEU A 23 -28.93 -26.75 -14.47
N LEU A 24 -29.54 -27.67 -13.71
CA LEU A 24 -30.60 -27.35 -12.74
C LEU A 24 -30.11 -26.94 -11.35
N LEU A 25 -28.79 -26.91 -11.12
CA LEU A 25 -28.17 -26.35 -9.89
C LEU A 25 -27.57 -24.95 -10.12
N SER A 26 -28.07 -24.21 -11.13
CA SER A 26 -27.59 -22.87 -11.49
C SER A 26 -28.60 -21.75 -11.21
N ALA A 27 -29.77 -22.08 -10.66
CA ALA A 27 -30.75 -21.09 -10.21
C ALA A 27 -30.67 -20.93 -8.69
N ALA A 28 -30.31 -19.72 -8.25
CA ALA A 28 -30.21 -19.28 -6.86
C ALA A 28 -28.96 -19.74 -6.06
N LEU A 29 -27.76 -19.49 -6.59
CA LEU A 29 -26.70 -19.02 -5.69
C LEU A 29 -27.02 -17.55 -5.39
N PRO A 30 -27.32 -17.16 -4.13
CA PRO A 30 -27.27 -15.75 -3.80
C PRO A 30 -25.87 -15.29 -4.18
N VAL A 31 -25.80 -14.22 -4.97
CA VAL A 31 -24.56 -13.47 -5.10
C VAL A 31 -24.27 -13.00 -3.68
N LEU A 32 -23.46 -13.78 -2.95
CA LEU A 32 -22.81 -13.32 -1.75
C LEU A 32 -21.90 -12.20 -2.25
N SER A 33 -22.46 -11.00 -2.28
CA SER A 33 -21.71 -9.77 -2.24
C SER A 33 -20.99 -9.85 -0.90
N PHE A 34 -19.79 -10.42 -0.90
CA PHE A 34 -18.89 -10.25 0.22
C PHE A 34 -18.66 -8.74 0.28
N ALA A 35 -19.31 -8.07 1.23
CA ALA A 35 -18.88 -6.76 1.66
C ALA A 35 -17.37 -6.82 1.84
N ASP A 36 -16.66 -5.89 1.24
CA ASP A 36 -15.21 -5.91 1.24
C ASP A 36 -14.72 -5.50 2.63
N ASP A 37 -14.70 -6.47 3.55
CA ASP A 37 -14.31 -6.32 4.97
C ASP A 37 -12.80 -6.07 5.16
N GLY A 38 -12.12 -5.57 4.13
CA GLY A 38 -10.80 -5.00 4.31
C GLY A 38 -10.92 -3.73 5.14
N LYS A 39 -9.96 -3.52 6.04
CA LYS A 39 -9.89 -2.34 6.91
C LYS A 39 -8.59 -1.62 6.64
N SER A 40 -8.44 -0.45 7.19
CA SER A 40 -7.23 0.34 6.95
C SER A 40 -6.58 0.87 8.23
N ILE A 41 -7.26 0.76 9.38
CA ILE A 41 -6.67 0.88 10.71
C ILE A 41 -6.98 -0.38 11.52
N TYR A 42 -5.96 -0.99 12.11
CA TYR A 42 -6.04 -2.19 12.93
C TYR A 42 -5.58 -1.87 14.35
N GLY A 43 -6.45 -2.09 15.33
CA GLY A 43 -6.17 -1.65 16.70
C GLY A 43 -6.27 -0.14 16.81
N ASP A 44 -5.35 0.48 17.55
CA ASP A 44 -5.25 1.93 17.68
C ASP A 44 -4.53 2.52 16.47
N ASP A 45 -4.96 3.70 16.00
CA ASP A 45 -4.28 4.41 14.91
C ASP A 45 -2.89 4.87 15.35
N ASP A 46 -1.86 4.12 14.95
CA ASP A 46 -0.47 4.32 15.40
C ASP A 46 0.38 5.18 14.45
N ARG A 47 -0.28 5.79 13.45
CA ARG A 47 0.40 6.61 12.44
C ARG A 47 1.00 7.85 13.08
N LEU A 48 2.25 8.11 12.69
CA LEU A 48 3.08 9.22 13.16
C LEU A 48 3.47 10.17 12.03
N GLU A 49 3.67 11.43 12.39
CA GLU A 49 4.43 12.38 11.58
C GLU A 49 5.90 11.99 11.48
N TYR A 50 6.57 12.44 10.41
CA TYR A 50 8.02 12.31 10.27
C TYR A 50 8.77 12.80 11.53
N HIS A 51 8.41 13.96 12.07
CA HIS A 51 9.12 14.54 13.22
C HIS A 51 8.88 13.80 14.55
N GLN A 52 7.85 12.94 14.61
CA GLN A 52 7.55 12.10 15.77
C GLN A 52 8.30 10.76 15.72
N ALA A 53 8.71 10.33 14.53
CA ALA A 53 9.47 9.11 14.35
C ALA A 53 10.90 9.25 14.92
N SER A 54 11.50 8.12 15.35
CA SER A 54 12.88 8.11 15.83
C SER A 54 13.88 8.56 14.76
N ALA A 55 15.06 9.00 15.16
CA ALA A 55 16.09 9.46 14.22
C ALA A 55 16.47 8.40 13.17
N ASP A 56 16.43 7.11 13.53
CA ASP A 56 16.72 6.02 12.59
C ASP A 56 15.58 5.81 11.58
N LEU A 57 14.33 5.95 12.01
CA LEU A 57 13.19 5.91 11.09
C LEU A 57 13.15 7.13 10.18
N GLN A 58 13.53 8.32 10.67
CA GLN A 58 13.67 9.52 9.86
C GLN A 58 14.69 9.33 8.73
N LYS A 59 15.84 8.68 9.00
CA LYS A 59 16.84 8.35 7.96
C LYS A 59 16.29 7.43 6.87
N LEU A 60 15.44 6.46 7.23
CA LEU A 60 14.76 5.61 6.25
C LEU A 60 13.72 6.42 5.46
N ALA A 61 12.91 7.21 6.17
CA ALA A 61 11.86 8.04 5.60
C ALA A 61 12.37 9.08 4.59
N ASP A 62 13.58 9.60 4.78
CA ASP A 62 14.18 10.53 3.82
C ASP A 62 14.39 9.92 2.43
N SER A 63 14.36 8.58 2.31
CA SER A 63 14.52 7.89 1.02
C SER A 63 13.19 7.39 0.42
N VAL A 64 12.07 7.76 1.05
CA VAL A 64 10.71 7.49 0.58
C VAL A 64 10.20 8.70 -0.20
N VAL A 65 9.56 8.43 -1.35
CA VAL A 65 9.05 9.45 -2.25
C VAL A 65 7.53 9.41 -2.32
N SER A 66 6.96 10.60 -2.51
CA SER A 66 5.58 10.77 -2.94
C SER A 66 5.52 10.82 -4.46
N LEU A 67 4.49 10.18 -5.05
CA LEU A 67 4.26 10.16 -6.49
C LEU A 67 3.15 11.13 -6.87
N TRP A 68 3.41 11.95 -7.88
CA TRP A 68 2.54 13.03 -8.32
C TRP A 68 2.37 13.03 -9.84
N GLU A 69 1.20 13.46 -10.31
CA GLU A 69 1.01 13.76 -11.73
C GLU A 69 1.72 15.06 -12.08
N SER A 70 2.32 15.15 -13.26
CA SER A 70 3.13 16.30 -13.66
C SER A 70 2.37 17.63 -13.56
N LYS A 71 1.06 17.61 -13.88
CA LYS A 71 0.17 18.77 -13.77
C LYS A 71 -0.01 19.31 -12.35
N ASN A 72 0.25 18.49 -11.32
CA ASN A 72 0.12 18.88 -9.91
C ASN A 72 1.40 19.52 -9.36
N LEU A 73 2.40 19.77 -10.21
CA LEU A 73 3.62 20.49 -9.86
C LEU A 73 3.70 21.76 -10.72
N THR A 74 3.84 22.90 -10.06
CA THR A 74 4.06 24.19 -10.73
C THR A 74 5.45 24.71 -10.37
N ALA A 75 6.27 25.01 -11.37
CA ALA A 75 7.58 25.60 -11.16
C ALA A 75 7.44 26.98 -10.48
N SER A 76 8.30 27.24 -9.50
CA SER A 76 8.35 28.49 -8.74
C SER A 76 9.80 28.81 -8.40
N GLY A 77 10.49 29.53 -9.29
CA GLY A 77 11.93 29.80 -9.17
C GLY A 77 12.75 28.51 -9.18
N SER A 78 13.57 28.30 -8.14
CA SER A 78 14.37 27.08 -7.93
C SER A 78 13.57 25.92 -7.28
N ASN A 79 12.27 26.08 -7.11
CA ASN A 79 11.39 25.16 -6.40
C ASN A 79 10.22 24.70 -7.27
N PHE A 80 9.51 23.68 -6.81
CA PHE A 80 8.18 23.32 -7.28
C PHE A 80 7.18 23.50 -6.15
N LYS A 81 6.02 24.07 -6.47
CA LYS A 81 4.84 24.09 -5.61
C LYS A 81 3.97 22.88 -5.93
N LEU A 82 3.56 22.16 -4.89
CA LEU A 82 2.69 21.00 -4.98
C LEU A 82 1.22 21.46 -4.90
N ALA A 83 0.40 21.07 -5.87
CA ALA A 83 -1.03 21.32 -5.85
C ALA A 83 -1.71 20.36 -4.87
N THR A 84 -2.26 20.90 -3.79
CA THR A 84 -2.84 20.12 -2.69
C THR A 84 -4.23 20.60 -2.31
N MET A 85 -4.98 19.73 -1.64
CA MET A 85 -6.26 20.05 -1.02
C MET A 85 -6.26 19.61 0.44
N ASN A 86 -7.06 20.25 1.29
CA ASN A 86 -7.17 19.85 2.69
C ASN A 86 -7.89 18.49 2.81
N PHE A 87 -7.30 17.56 3.57
CA PHE A 87 -7.76 16.18 3.76
C PHE A 87 -9.20 16.11 4.28
N GLY A 88 -9.46 16.81 5.38
CA GLY A 88 -10.77 16.84 6.04
C GLY A 88 -11.88 17.33 5.11
N LYS A 89 -11.62 18.40 4.35
CA LYS A 89 -12.56 18.94 3.37
C LYS A 89 -12.76 18.00 2.18
N ALA A 90 -11.69 17.39 1.67
CA ALA A 90 -11.74 16.51 0.51
C ALA A 90 -12.63 15.28 0.75
N LEU A 91 -12.57 14.70 1.95
CA LEU A 91 -13.32 13.49 2.30
C LEU A 91 -14.53 13.74 3.21
N LYS A 92 -14.80 14.99 3.57
CA LYS A 92 -15.84 15.38 4.55
C LYS A 92 -15.67 14.62 5.87
N LEU A 93 -14.45 14.61 6.39
CA LEU A 93 -14.07 13.87 7.59
C LEU A 93 -14.74 14.43 8.84
N CYS A 94 -14.93 13.57 9.83
CA CYS A 94 -15.33 14.01 11.16
C CYS A 94 -14.20 14.81 11.82
N PRO A 95 -14.50 15.81 12.68
CA PRO A 95 -13.48 16.66 13.30
C PRO A 95 -12.44 15.91 14.16
N THR A 96 -12.76 14.69 14.56
CA THR A 96 -11.90 13.82 15.38
C THR A 96 -10.87 13.03 14.57
N GLU A 97 -10.95 13.05 13.24
CA GLU A 97 -10.04 12.27 12.40
C GLU A 97 -8.60 12.80 12.47
N LYS A 98 -7.63 11.89 12.64
CA LYS A 98 -6.22 12.23 12.61
C LYS A 98 -5.85 12.91 11.29
N PHE A 99 -4.95 13.90 11.39
CA PHE A 99 -4.42 14.66 10.25
C PHE A 99 -5.45 15.48 9.46
N LEU A 100 -6.64 15.72 10.02
CA LEU A 100 -7.77 16.44 9.39
C LEU A 100 -7.35 17.66 8.57
N ASP A 101 -6.46 18.48 9.13
CA ASP A 101 -6.10 19.78 8.55
C ASP A 101 -4.98 19.72 7.50
N GLN A 102 -4.41 18.55 7.27
CA GLN A 102 -3.23 18.41 6.41
C GLN A 102 -3.57 18.40 4.92
N PRO A 103 -2.60 18.80 4.07
CA PRO A 103 -2.77 18.69 2.63
C PRO A 103 -2.72 17.23 2.17
N ILE A 104 -3.47 16.92 1.11
CA ILE A 104 -3.32 15.71 0.30
C ILE A 104 -3.08 16.08 -1.16
N GLY A 105 -2.37 15.23 -1.89
CA GLY A 105 -2.21 15.40 -3.33
C GLY A 105 -1.36 14.36 -4.05
N ALA A 106 -0.52 13.60 -3.33
CA ALA A 106 0.17 12.47 -3.92
C ALA A 106 -0.81 11.32 -4.22
N PHE A 107 -0.60 10.58 -5.31
CA PHE A 107 -1.48 9.46 -5.67
C PHE A 107 -0.94 8.09 -5.23
N CYS A 108 0.36 8.00 -4.98
CA CYS A 108 1.06 6.79 -4.56
C CYS A 108 2.33 7.14 -3.77
N SER A 109 2.99 6.10 -3.29
CA SER A 109 4.28 6.14 -2.60
C SER A 109 5.35 5.34 -3.38
N GLY A 110 6.62 5.56 -3.05
CA GLY A 110 7.73 4.79 -3.60
C GLY A 110 8.98 4.91 -2.74
N THR A 111 10.03 4.16 -3.06
CA THR A 111 11.25 4.14 -2.26
C THR A 111 12.49 4.01 -3.14
N LEU A 112 13.53 4.78 -2.82
CA LEU A 112 14.83 4.71 -3.48
C LEU A 112 15.58 3.43 -3.09
N VAL A 113 15.88 2.57 -4.06
CA VAL A 113 16.56 1.27 -3.86
C VAL A 113 17.84 1.13 -4.69
N GLY A 114 18.19 2.16 -5.46
CA GLY A 114 19.45 2.30 -6.19
C GLY A 114 19.80 3.77 -6.36
N GLU A 115 20.89 4.10 -7.07
CA GLU A 115 21.30 5.50 -7.28
C GLU A 115 20.24 6.34 -8.04
N ASP A 116 19.43 5.69 -8.87
CA ASP A 116 18.38 6.29 -9.69
C ASP A 116 17.18 5.34 -9.85
N ILE A 117 16.97 4.41 -8.91
CA ILE A 117 15.92 3.38 -9.01
C ILE A 117 14.89 3.56 -7.91
N ILE A 118 13.65 3.83 -8.31
CA ILE A 118 12.48 3.82 -7.41
C ILE A 118 11.76 2.49 -7.53
N MET A 119 11.44 1.92 -6.36
CA MET A 119 10.51 0.80 -6.21
C MET A 119 9.14 1.34 -5.80
N THR A 120 8.07 0.84 -6.43
CA THR A 120 6.68 1.20 -6.14
C THR A 120 5.73 0.07 -6.55
N ALA A 121 4.41 0.23 -6.39
CA ALA A 121 3.42 -0.72 -6.87
C ALA A 121 3.26 -0.60 -8.40
N GLY A 122 2.99 -1.72 -9.06
CA GLY A 122 2.82 -1.76 -10.51
C GLY A 122 1.59 -0.97 -10.96
N HIS A 123 0.49 -1.00 -10.20
CA HIS A 123 -0.70 -0.20 -10.51
C HIS A 123 -0.49 1.31 -10.37
N CYS A 124 0.56 1.78 -9.68
CA CYS A 124 0.92 3.20 -9.64
C CYS A 124 1.55 3.67 -10.96
N ILE A 125 2.23 2.77 -11.68
CA ILE A 125 2.93 3.05 -12.95
C ILE A 125 2.43 2.06 -14.00
N THR A 126 1.25 2.29 -14.57
CA THR A 126 0.53 1.29 -15.40
C THR A 126 1.16 1.02 -16.76
N ASP A 127 1.96 1.95 -17.28
CA ASP A 127 2.53 1.95 -18.62
C ASP A 127 3.55 3.10 -18.77
N GLU A 128 4.19 3.18 -19.94
CA GLU A 128 5.19 4.22 -20.25
C GLU A 128 4.61 5.64 -20.23
N ALA A 129 3.32 5.82 -20.55
CA ALA A 129 2.69 7.14 -20.49
C ALA A 129 2.50 7.58 -19.03
N LYS A 130 2.03 6.69 -18.16
CA LYS A 130 1.94 6.97 -16.72
C LYS A 130 3.32 7.20 -16.10
N CYS A 131 4.33 6.43 -16.50
CA CYS A 131 5.72 6.68 -16.15
C CYS A 131 6.12 8.11 -16.53
N LYS A 132 6.01 8.49 -17.81
CA LYS A 132 6.39 9.82 -18.31
C LYS A 132 5.69 10.97 -17.58
N ASP A 133 4.42 10.79 -17.21
CA ASP A 133 3.63 11.78 -16.47
C ASP A 133 3.95 11.84 -14.96
N THR A 134 4.57 10.80 -14.40
CA THR A 134 4.82 10.74 -12.95
C THR A 134 6.07 11.54 -12.53
N LYS A 135 5.92 12.30 -11.44
CA LYS A 135 7.00 12.94 -10.70
C LYS A 135 7.20 12.26 -9.35
N PHE A 136 8.46 11.99 -9.02
CA PHE A 136 8.88 11.44 -7.75
C PHE A 136 9.45 12.56 -6.90
N VAL A 137 8.84 12.81 -5.74
CA VAL A 137 9.12 13.98 -4.91
C VAL A 137 9.57 13.54 -3.52
N PHE A 138 10.81 13.91 -3.18
CA PHE A 138 11.34 13.78 -1.83
C PHE A 138 10.90 14.95 -0.95
N GLY A 139 10.85 14.75 0.37
CA GLY A 139 10.67 15.83 1.34
C GLY A 139 9.24 16.34 1.56
N TYR A 140 8.22 15.70 0.99
CA TYR A 140 6.81 15.99 1.29
C TYR A 140 6.43 15.42 2.68
N LYS A 141 6.66 16.20 3.74
CA LYS A 141 6.53 15.77 5.14
C LYS A 141 6.16 16.93 6.07
N VAL A 142 5.68 16.62 7.28
CA VAL A 142 5.66 17.54 8.42
C VAL A 142 6.97 17.36 9.19
N GLY A 143 7.94 18.23 8.93
CA GLY A 143 9.33 18.03 9.36
C GLY A 143 9.62 18.39 10.82
N LYS A 144 8.75 19.15 11.48
CA LYS A 144 8.94 19.61 12.87
C LYS A 144 7.58 19.67 13.57
N LYS A 145 7.61 19.58 14.92
CA LYS A 145 6.42 19.78 15.75
C LYS A 145 5.80 21.14 15.45
N ASP A 146 4.47 21.17 15.35
CA ASP A 146 3.64 22.36 15.10
C ASP A 146 3.89 23.07 13.75
N ALA A 147 4.67 22.46 12.84
CA ALA A 147 4.89 22.97 11.51
C ALA A 147 3.79 22.50 10.53
N THR A 148 3.55 23.28 9.48
CA THR A 148 2.76 22.83 8.34
C THR A 148 3.57 21.88 7.45
N ALA A 149 2.88 21.04 6.69
CA ALA A 149 3.52 20.19 5.71
C ALA A 149 4.27 20.98 4.63
N THR A 150 5.44 20.48 4.22
CA THR A 150 6.22 21.05 3.11
C THR A 150 5.45 20.90 1.80
N THR A 151 4.89 21.98 1.24
CA THR A 151 4.21 21.95 -0.07
C THR A 151 4.95 22.73 -1.16
N THR A 152 6.14 23.23 -0.83
CA THR A 152 7.11 23.78 -1.78
C THR A 152 8.43 23.06 -1.58
N VAL A 153 8.90 22.40 -2.63
CA VAL A 153 10.07 21.51 -2.59
C VAL A 153 11.16 22.03 -3.54
N PRO A 154 12.45 21.84 -3.22
CA PRO A 154 13.52 22.19 -4.14
C PRO A 154 13.41 21.40 -5.46
N ALA A 155 13.77 22.02 -6.59
CA ALA A 155 13.83 21.32 -7.88
C ALA A 155 14.83 20.13 -7.88
N GLY A 156 15.81 20.16 -6.97
CA GLY A 156 16.73 19.04 -6.73
C GLY A 156 16.05 17.79 -6.15
N ASP A 157 14.91 17.95 -5.47
CA ASP A 157 14.14 16.87 -4.84
C ASP A 157 12.98 16.37 -5.73
N VAL A 158 12.87 16.87 -6.97
CA VAL A 158 11.87 16.46 -7.95
C VAL A 158 12.56 15.74 -9.11
N TYR A 159 12.09 14.52 -9.39
CA TYR A 159 12.63 13.63 -10.40
C TYR A 159 11.52 13.16 -11.35
N GLY A 160 11.85 13.01 -12.62
CA GLY A 160 10.98 12.40 -13.62
C GLY A 160 11.26 10.91 -13.81
N CYS A 161 10.31 10.20 -14.40
CA CYS A 161 10.53 8.84 -14.88
C CYS A 161 11.30 8.84 -16.21
N LYS A 162 12.41 8.11 -16.26
CA LYS A 162 13.15 7.85 -17.51
C LYS A 162 12.60 6.64 -18.27
N LYS A 163 12.39 5.53 -17.55
CA LYS A 163 11.82 4.29 -18.10
C LYS A 163 11.37 3.34 -17.00
N ILE A 164 10.48 2.42 -17.35
CA ILE A 164 10.16 1.26 -16.52
C ILE A 164 11.26 0.20 -16.70
N ILE A 165 11.93 -0.20 -15.62
CA ILE A 165 12.94 -1.28 -15.63
C ILE A 165 12.24 -2.63 -15.63
N LYS A 166 11.27 -2.81 -14.74
CA LYS A 166 10.49 -4.05 -14.59
C LYS A 166 9.15 -3.73 -13.96
N ARG A 167 8.11 -4.45 -14.35
CA ARG A 167 6.77 -4.26 -13.80
C ARG A 167 5.91 -5.51 -13.87
N ASN A 168 5.00 -5.65 -12.91
CA ASN A 168 3.87 -6.56 -12.94
C ASN A 168 2.64 -5.89 -12.30
N LEU A 169 1.44 -6.03 -12.89
CA LEU A 169 0.20 -5.42 -12.40
C LEU A 169 -0.60 -6.32 -11.46
N GLY A 170 -0.13 -7.54 -11.20
CA GLY A 170 -0.89 -8.56 -10.47
C GLY A 170 -2.15 -9.07 -11.17
N ARG A 171 -2.52 -8.46 -12.32
CA ARG A 171 -3.66 -8.88 -13.16
C ARG A 171 -3.25 -10.05 -14.03
N GLN A 172 -4.00 -11.13 -13.93
CA GLN A 172 -4.05 -12.17 -14.96
C GLN A 172 -5.01 -11.67 -16.06
N PRO A 173 -4.66 -11.72 -17.35
CA PRO A 173 -5.54 -11.24 -18.42
C PRO A 173 -6.84 -12.03 -18.44
N THR A 174 -7.99 -11.36 -18.33
CA THR A 174 -9.32 -12.00 -18.31
C THR A 174 -9.95 -12.00 -19.70
N THR A 175 -9.80 -13.09 -20.44
CA THR A 175 -10.79 -13.54 -21.44
C THR A 175 -11.60 -14.70 -20.84
N PHE A 176 -12.79 -15.03 -21.36
CA PHE A 176 -13.70 -16.03 -20.76
C PHE A 176 -13.05 -17.42 -20.55
N VAL A 177 -12.09 -17.81 -21.39
CA VAL A 177 -11.30 -19.04 -21.27
C VAL A 177 -10.28 -18.97 -20.11
N ASN A 178 -9.87 -17.76 -19.72
CA ASN A 178 -8.93 -17.52 -18.63
C ASN A 178 -9.58 -17.48 -17.25
N THR A 179 -10.91 -17.36 -17.10
CA THR A 179 -11.53 -17.25 -15.75
C THR A 179 -11.27 -18.50 -14.90
N ILE A 180 -11.39 -19.70 -15.46
CA ILE A 180 -11.09 -20.95 -14.75
C ILE A 180 -9.58 -21.05 -14.45
N ALA A 181 -8.71 -20.67 -15.39
CA ALA A 181 -7.27 -20.64 -15.19
C ALA A 181 -6.84 -19.63 -14.11
N VAL A 182 -7.53 -18.49 -14.01
CA VAL A 182 -7.32 -17.48 -12.95
C VAL A 182 -7.76 -18.02 -11.60
N LEU A 183 -8.91 -18.68 -11.51
CA LEU A 183 -9.38 -19.28 -10.26
C LEU A 183 -8.43 -20.40 -9.78
N ILE A 184 -8.03 -21.31 -10.68
CA ILE A 184 -7.04 -22.36 -10.38
C ILE A 184 -5.69 -21.73 -10.01
N GLY A 185 -5.24 -20.73 -10.76
CA GLY A 185 -4.00 -20.01 -10.49
C GLY A 185 -4.00 -19.33 -9.12
N ASN A 186 -5.10 -18.68 -8.75
CA ASN A 186 -5.24 -18.06 -7.42
C ASN A 186 -5.25 -19.12 -6.32
N LEU A 187 -5.93 -20.25 -6.54
CA LEU A 187 -5.93 -21.35 -5.57
C LEU A 187 -4.53 -21.93 -5.36
N ILE A 188 -3.78 -22.17 -6.44
CA ILE A 188 -2.41 -22.73 -6.37
C ILE A 188 -1.43 -21.73 -5.74
N ASN A 189 -1.56 -20.43 -6.05
CA ASN A 189 -0.62 -19.41 -5.59
C ASN A 189 -1.00 -18.77 -4.24
N GLY A 190 -2.15 -19.14 -3.66
CA GLY A 190 -2.69 -18.52 -2.45
C GLY A 190 -3.22 -17.10 -2.67
N GLY A 191 -3.56 -16.72 -3.91
CA GLY A 191 -4.13 -15.42 -4.27
C GLY A 191 -3.58 -14.83 -5.58
N PRO A 192 -3.83 -13.52 -5.82
CA PRO A 192 -3.48 -12.85 -7.08
C PRO A 192 -1.96 -12.74 -7.29
N GLY A 193 -1.56 -12.47 -8.54
CA GLY A 193 -0.15 -12.28 -8.92
C GLY A 193 0.54 -11.11 -8.20
N PRO A 194 1.87 -10.99 -8.32
CA PRO A 194 2.61 -9.88 -7.71
C PRO A 194 2.31 -8.55 -8.40
N ASP A 195 2.30 -7.49 -7.62
CA ASP A 195 2.11 -6.12 -8.11
C ASP A 195 3.32 -5.28 -7.71
N TYR A 196 4.09 -4.79 -8.69
CA TYR A 196 5.30 -4.00 -8.46
C TYR A 196 5.76 -3.27 -9.72
N ALA A 197 6.50 -2.18 -9.53
CA ALA A 197 7.29 -1.54 -10.57
C ALA A 197 8.66 -1.14 -10.01
N LEU A 198 9.69 -1.33 -10.83
CA LEU A 198 11.00 -0.70 -10.69
C LEU A 198 11.17 0.29 -11.82
N VAL A 199 11.55 1.51 -11.47
CA VAL A 199 11.54 2.64 -12.39
C VAL A 199 12.89 3.34 -12.31
N GLN A 200 13.48 3.65 -13.47
CA GLN A 200 14.69 4.46 -13.52
C GLN A 200 14.29 5.95 -13.56
N LEU A 201 14.94 6.76 -12.73
CA LEU A 201 14.78 8.21 -12.71
C LEU A 201 15.56 8.87 -13.87
N ASP A 202 15.17 10.10 -14.21
CA ASP A 202 15.82 10.92 -15.25
C ASP A 202 17.24 11.40 -14.89
N LYS A 203 17.58 11.37 -13.61
CA LYS A 203 18.91 11.68 -13.08
C LYS A 203 19.17 10.87 -11.80
N LYS A 204 20.45 10.72 -11.44
CA LYS A 204 20.85 10.14 -10.14
C LYS A 204 20.37 11.01 -8.99
N VAL A 205 19.97 10.37 -7.91
CA VAL A 205 19.54 11.04 -6.70
C VAL A 205 20.75 11.50 -5.90
N SER A 206 20.75 12.77 -5.49
CA SER A 206 21.69 13.34 -4.53
C SER A 206 20.97 13.65 -3.22
N GLY A 207 21.70 13.61 -2.09
CA GLY A 207 21.15 13.94 -0.77
C GLY A 207 20.38 12.82 -0.07
N HIS A 208 19.99 11.75 -0.78
CA HIS A 208 19.24 10.61 -0.24
C HIS A 208 19.99 9.29 -0.43
N LYS A 209 19.74 8.30 0.44
CA LYS A 209 20.47 7.02 0.42
C LYS A 209 19.56 5.90 -0.10
N ALA A 210 20.03 5.13 -1.07
CA ALA A 210 19.32 3.92 -1.48
C ALA A 210 19.16 2.95 -0.31
N LEU A 211 17.92 2.47 -0.08
CA LEU A 211 17.60 1.60 1.02
C LEU A 211 17.80 0.11 0.65
N PRO A 212 18.30 -0.70 1.60
CA PRO A 212 18.53 -2.12 1.36
C PRO A 212 17.23 -2.94 1.41
N VAL A 213 17.17 -3.95 0.55
CA VAL A 213 16.04 -4.90 0.47
C VAL A 213 16.43 -6.27 1.05
N ASN A 214 15.48 -6.97 1.68
CA ASN A 214 15.70 -8.33 2.15
C ASN A 214 15.66 -9.31 0.97
N ARG A 215 16.85 -9.71 0.51
CA ARG A 215 17.02 -10.67 -0.60
C ARG A 215 16.80 -12.13 -0.22
N LYS A 216 16.74 -12.46 1.09
CA LYS A 216 16.59 -13.84 1.57
C LYS A 216 15.14 -14.26 1.74
N GLN A 217 14.23 -13.32 1.99
CA GLN A 217 12.78 -13.52 2.04
C GLN A 217 12.34 -14.69 2.95
N LYS A 218 13.00 -14.86 4.09
CA LYS A 218 12.62 -15.86 5.11
C LYS A 218 11.53 -15.31 6.04
N LEU A 219 10.42 -14.90 5.43
CA LEU A 219 9.29 -14.29 6.12
C LEU A 219 8.45 -15.35 6.81
N VAL A 220 8.12 -15.12 8.08
CA VAL A 220 7.25 -15.99 8.88
C VAL A 220 6.21 -15.14 9.61
N LYS A 221 5.11 -15.79 10.01
CA LYS A 221 4.10 -15.19 10.87
C LYS A 221 4.73 -14.53 12.09
N ASP A 222 4.11 -13.45 12.57
CA ASP A 222 4.51 -12.63 13.72
C ASP A 222 5.84 -11.86 13.54
N THR A 223 6.47 -11.92 12.36
CA THR A 223 7.58 -11.00 12.02
C THR A 223 7.08 -9.56 12.15
N LYS A 224 7.73 -8.76 12.99
CA LYS A 224 7.34 -7.36 13.27
C LYS A 224 7.70 -6.44 12.11
N LEU A 225 6.75 -5.57 11.76
CA LEU A 225 6.82 -4.72 10.59
C LEU A 225 6.52 -3.25 10.92
N PHE A 226 6.94 -2.38 10.02
CA PHE A 226 6.47 -1.01 9.92
C PHE A 226 6.44 -0.57 8.47
N VAL A 227 5.70 0.49 8.17
CA VAL A 227 5.57 1.05 6.83
C VAL A 227 5.87 2.54 6.85
N ILE A 228 6.50 3.01 5.77
CA ILE A 228 6.72 4.44 5.54
C ILE A 228 6.16 4.79 4.17
N GLY A 229 5.26 5.77 4.14
CA GLY A 229 4.48 6.06 2.96
C GLY A 229 3.67 7.35 3.02
N HIS A 230 2.84 7.55 2.00
CA HIS A 230 1.95 8.69 1.81
C HIS A 230 0.48 8.24 1.77
N PRO A 231 -0.10 7.81 2.92
CA PRO A 231 -1.51 7.42 3.00
C PRO A 231 -2.39 8.52 2.43
N VAL A 232 -3.33 8.18 1.55
CA VAL A 232 -4.31 9.08 0.91
C VAL A 232 -3.71 10.35 0.31
N GLY A 233 -2.41 10.33 -0.01
CA GLY A 233 -1.69 11.48 -0.51
C GLY A 233 -1.25 12.49 0.55
N LEU A 234 -1.34 12.14 1.84
CA LEU A 234 -0.83 12.93 2.96
C LEU A 234 0.69 13.09 2.90
N PRO A 235 1.25 14.08 3.64
CA PRO A 235 2.67 14.13 3.93
C PRO A 235 3.11 12.82 4.58
N LEU A 236 4.40 12.49 4.43
CA LEU A 236 4.96 11.21 4.86
C LEU A 236 4.51 10.83 6.28
N LYS A 237 4.01 9.60 6.41
CA LYS A 237 3.69 8.96 7.69
C LYS A 237 4.56 7.73 7.90
N VAL A 238 4.77 7.42 9.17
CA VAL A 238 5.32 6.15 9.63
C VAL A 238 4.24 5.46 10.44
N ALA A 239 3.98 4.19 10.16
CA ALA A 239 3.03 3.37 10.92
C ALA A 239 3.71 2.07 11.37
N GLY A 240 3.56 1.74 12.65
CA GLY A 240 4.33 0.72 13.35
C GLY A 240 3.44 -0.45 13.78
N GLY A 241 3.75 -1.05 14.94
CA GLY A 241 2.82 -1.92 15.69
C GLY A 241 2.46 -3.28 15.06
N ALA A 242 2.73 -3.45 13.77
CA ALA A 242 2.20 -4.53 12.96
C ALA A 242 3.11 -5.75 12.88
N SER A 243 2.56 -6.80 12.29
CA SER A 243 3.22 -8.06 12.06
C SER A 243 2.69 -8.78 10.83
N ILE A 244 3.44 -9.76 10.35
CA ILE A 244 2.94 -10.68 9.33
C ILE A 244 1.86 -11.58 9.94
N ARG A 245 0.64 -11.51 9.38
CA ARG A 245 -0.46 -12.41 9.72
C ARG A 245 -0.34 -13.76 9.01
N ASP A 246 0.00 -13.71 7.73
CA ASP A 246 0.17 -14.90 6.89
C ASP A 246 1.22 -14.66 5.79
N ALA A 247 2.25 -15.51 5.75
CA ALA A 247 3.28 -15.52 4.73
C ALA A 247 3.15 -16.68 3.74
N SER A 248 2.10 -17.50 3.83
CA SER A 248 1.89 -18.67 2.97
C SER A 248 1.69 -18.35 1.48
N PRO A 249 1.07 -17.21 1.07
CA PRO A 249 0.87 -16.93 -0.35
C PRO A 249 2.20 -16.77 -1.09
N LYS A 250 2.25 -17.18 -2.36
CA LYS A 250 3.51 -17.25 -3.11
C LYS A 250 4.13 -15.86 -3.36
N TYR A 251 3.30 -14.88 -3.69
CA TYR A 251 3.76 -13.59 -4.22
C TYR A 251 3.68 -12.44 -3.20
N PHE A 252 2.88 -12.59 -2.16
CA PHE A 252 2.63 -11.56 -1.16
C PHE A 252 2.54 -12.18 0.23
N PHE A 253 2.56 -11.35 1.26
CA PHE A 253 2.17 -11.73 2.60
C PHE A 253 1.08 -10.78 3.10
N MET A 254 0.30 -11.23 4.07
CA MET A 254 -0.74 -10.46 4.73
C MET A 254 -0.23 -9.87 6.04
N THR A 255 -0.64 -8.65 6.37
CA THR A 255 -0.22 -7.91 7.57
C THR A 255 -1.36 -7.05 8.11
N ASP A 256 -1.16 -6.45 9.28
CA ASP A 256 -2.07 -5.55 10.01
C ASP A 256 -1.50 -4.15 10.16
N LEU A 257 -0.83 -3.65 9.12
CA LEU A 257 -0.34 -2.28 9.07
C LEU A 257 -1.49 -1.29 8.88
N ASP A 258 -1.40 -0.15 9.57
CA ASP A 258 -2.31 0.98 9.40
C ASP A 258 -2.03 1.72 8.09
N THR A 259 -2.70 1.29 7.02
CA THR A 259 -2.49 1.84 5.69
C THR A 259 -3.80 2.11 4.96
N PHE A 260 -3.88 3.29 4.33
CA PHE A 260 -4.90 3.62 3.36
C PHE A 260 -4.43 3.49 1.91
N GLY A 261 -5.37 3.54 0.96
CA GLY A 261 -5.10 3.86 -0.43
C GLY A 261 -4.16 5.08 -0.55
N GLY A 262 -3.24 5.08 -1.50
CA GLY A 262 -2.13 6.05 -1.57
C GLY A 262 -0.84 5.58 -0.87
N ASN A 263 -0.93 4.70 0.14
CA ASN A 263 0.25 3.95 0.57
C ASN A 263 0.72 2.94 -0.47
N SER A 264 -0.06 2.67 -1.53
CA SER A 264 0.38 1.86 -2.65
C SER A 264 1.79 2.24 -3.10
N GLY A 265 2.70 1.26 -3.08
CA GLY A 265 4.11 1.43 -3.41
C GLY A 265 5.03 1.76 -2.23
N SER A 266 4.49 1.93 -1.02
CA SER A 266 5.28 2.14 0.20
C SER A 266 6.16 0.93 0.50
N ALA A 267 7.36 1.20 1.00
CA ALA A 267 8.22 0.16 1.53
C ALA A 267 7.70 -0.32 2.89
N VAL A 268 7.59 -1.64 3.03
CA VAL A 268 7.29 -2.31 4.30
C VAL A 268 8.59 -2.89 4.83
N PHE A 269 8.97 -2.50 6.04
CA PHE A 269 10.25 -2.79 6.65
C PHE A 269 10.12 -3.81 7.76
N ASN A 270 11.17 -4.61 7.94
CA ASN A 270 11.33 -5.46 9.11
C ASN A 270 11.81 -4.63 10.31
N ALA A 271 11.04 -4.60 11.40
CA ALA A 271 11.37 -3.79 12.59
C ALA A 271 12.71 -4.17 13.25
N LYS A 272 13.18 -5.42 13.09
CA LYS A 272 14.44 -5.89 13.67
C LYS A 272 15.66 -5.58 12.80
N THR A 273 15.50 -5.49 11.48
CA THR A 273 16.63 -5.43 10.55
C THR A 273 16.67 -4.18 9.67
N ASN A 274 15.58 -3.41 9.63
CA ASN A 274 15.37 -2.25 8.74
C ASN A 274 15.53 -2.56 7.24
N LEU A 275 15.51 -3.84 6.87
CA LEU A 275 15.45 -4.25 5.48
C LEU A 275 14.02 -4.13 4.97
N ILE A 276 13.87 -3.72 3.71
CA ILE A 276 12.57 -3.75 3.05
C ILE A 276 12.18 -5.20 2.76
N GLU A 277 11.04 -5.62 3.30
CA GLU A 277 10.48 -6.96 3.12
C GLU A 277 9.52 -7.06 1.94
N GLY A 278 8.96 -5.93 1.52
CA GLY A 278 8.10 -5.88 0.35
C GLY A 278 7.51 -4.50 0.07
N ILE A 279 6.55 -4.50 -0.86
CA ILE A 279 5.88 -3.32 -1.39
C ILE A 279 4.40 -3.42 -1.03
N LEU A 280 3.85 -2.45 -0.32
CA LEU A 280 2.41 -2.42 -0.02
C LEU A 280 1.61 -2.18 -1.30
N VAL A 281 0.63 -3.04 -1.60
CA VAL A 281 -0.02 -3.05 -2.93
C VAL A 281 -1.53 -3.17 -2.90
N ARG A 282 -2.11 -3.70 -1.81
CA ARG A 282 -3.56 -3.89 -1.69
C ARG A 282 -3.95 -3.74 -0.24
N GLY A 283 -5.15 -3.22 -0.05
CA GLY A 283 -5.75 -3.02 1.24
C GLY A 283 -7.25 -3.14 1.18
N GLY A 284 -7.88 -2.60 2.21
CA GLY A 284 -9.31 -2.66 2.40
C GLY A 284 -10.09 -1.39 2.13
N THR A 285 -11.25 -1.34 2.75
CA THR A 285 -12.07 -0.14 2.84
C THR A 285 -11.39 0.85 3.80
N ASP A 286 -11.02 2.02 3.28
CA ASP A 286 -10.32 3.05 4.06
C ASP A 286 -11.24 3.82 5.01
N PHE A 287 -12.44 4.15 4.55
CA PHE A 287 -13.35 5.03 5.25
C PHE A 287 -14.80 4.55 5.17
N VAL A 288 -15.57 4.85 6.20
CA VAL A 288 -17.02 4.60 6.27
C VAL A 288 -17.76 5.85 6.73
N LYS A 289 -19.09 5.83 6.64
CA LYS A 289 -19.91 6.90 7.21
C LYS A 289 -20.08 6.70 8.71
N GLY A 290 -19.69 7.71 9.47
CA GLY A 290 -19.90 7.75 10.92
C GLY A 290 -21.35 8.10 11.27
N PRO A 291 -21.76 7.91 12.53
CA PRO A 291 -23.13 8.20 12.98
C PRO A 291 -23.55 9.67 12.78
N ALA A 292 -22.60 10.60 12.78
CA ALA A 292 -22.83 12.03 12.53
C ALA A 292 -22.92 12.39 11.03
N GLY A 293 -22.87 11.41 10.11
CA GLY A 293 -22.96 11.61 8.66
C GLY A 293 -21.65 12.10 7.99
N CYS A 294 -20.67 12.53 8.78
CA CYS A 294 -19.30 12.75 8.33
C CYS A 294 -18.56 11.41 8.13
N THR A 295 -17.44 11.47 7.43
CA THR A 295 -16.62 10.31 7.08
C THR A 295 -15.61 10.01 8.20
N VAL A 296 -15.45 8.74 8.58
CA VAL A 296 -14.48 8.29 9.58
C VAL A 296 -13.58 7.20 9.00
N SER A 297 -12.36 7.09 9.51
CA SER A 297 -11.46 5.97 9.20
C SER A 297 -12.11 4.64 9.60
N TYR A 298 -12.00 3.61 8.74
CA TYR A 298 -12.54 2.30 9.05
C TYR A 298 -11.57 1.52 9.94
N GLN A 299 -11.88 1.50 11.24
CA GLN A 299 -11.06 0.94 12.32
C GLN A 299 -11.71 -0.30 12.93
N VAL A 300 -10.89 -1.29 13.29
CA VAL A 300 -11.32 -2.56 13.90
C VAL A 300 -10.30 -3.12 14.89
N GLY A 301 -10.60 -4.25 15.54
CA GLY A 301 -9.62 -4.94 16.38
C GLY A 301 -8.38 -5.41 15.63
N GLN A 302 -7.21 -5.38 16.29
CA GLN A 302 -5.89 -5.73 15.72
C GLN A 302 -5.84 -7.07 14.97
N LYS A 303 -6.64 -8.06 15.41
CA LYS A 303 -6.65 -9.42 14.85
C LYS A 303 -7.80 -9.67 13.87
N GLU A 304 -8.61 -8.65 13.60
CA GLU A 304 -9.79 -8.78 12.77
C GLU A 304 -9.52 -8.34 11.33
N GLY A 305 -10.41 -8.69 10.40
CA GLY A 305 -10.35 -8.26 9.01
C GLY A 305 -9.35 -9.03 8.14
N LYS A 306 -9.37 -8.73 6.84
CA LYS A 306 -8.55 -9.43 5.85
C LYS A 306 -7.05 -9.10 5.97
N GLY A 307 -6.69 -7.91 6.45
CA GLY A 307 -5.32 -7.44 6.46
C GLY A 307 -4.91 -6.80 5.13
N GLU A 308 -3.71 -6.25 5.12
CA GLU A 308 -3.08 -5.61 3.96
C GLU A 308 -2.18 -6.59 3.22
N ALA A 309 -2.14 -6.51 1.89
CA ALA A 309 -1.26 -7.35 1.10
C ALA A 309 0.01 -6.61 0.67
N VAL A 310 1.15 -7.25 0.92
CA VAL A 310 2.48 -6.72 0.59
C VAL A 310 3.16 -7.66 -0.39
N THR A 311 3.47 -7.18 -1.60
CA THR A 311 4.25 -7.96 -2.58
C THR A 311 5.63 -8.23 -2.00
N LYS A 312 6.02 -9.50 -1.91
CA LYS A 312 7.33 -9.97 -1.43
C LYS A 312 8.46 -9.43 -2.31
N MET A 313 9.69 -9.36 -1.78
CA MET A 313 10.88 -9.08 -2.59
C MET A 313 11.28 -10.28 -3.45
N LEU A 314 10.51 -10.54 -4.50
CA LEU A 314 10.70 -11.65 -5.43
C LEU A 314 12.03 -11.56 -6.20
N SER A 315 12.53 -12.68 -6.71
CA SER A 315 13.72 -12.72 -7.59
C SER A 315 13.61 -11.77 -8.78
N SER A 316 12.41 -11.61 -9.35
CA SER A 316 12.16 -10.66 -10.45
C SER A 316 12.33 -9.19 -10.04
N ILE A 317 12.26 -8.87 -8.76
CA ILE A 317 12.51 -7.54 -8.20
C ILE A 317 13.98 -7.43 -7.83
N VAL A 318 14.48 -8.30 -6.94
CA VAL A 318 15.82 -8.15 -6.35
C VAL A 318 16.94 -8.28 -7.37
N ASN A 319 16.78 -9.06 -8.44
CA ASN A 319 17.81 -9.18 -9.49
C ASN A 319 17.96 -7.90 -10.34
N ASN A 320 16.99 -7.00 -10.28
CA ASN A 320 17.00 -5.71 -10.97
C ASN A 320 17.39 -4.54 -10.04
N ILE A 321 17.65 -4.83 -8.76
CA ILE A 321 18.15 -3.86 -7.78
C ILE A 321 19.64 -4.13 -7.59
N PRO A 322 20.53 -3.13 -7.72
CA PRO A 322 21.96 -3.30 -7.48
C PRO A 322 22.24 -3.97 -6.12
N ALA A 323 23.13 -4.95 -6.13
CA ALA A 323 23.66 -5.48 -4.87
C ALA A 323 24.43 -4.38 -4.16
N PRO A 324 24.31 -4.26 -2.83
CA PRO A 324 25.07 -3.24 -2.13
C PRO A 324 26.57 -3.54 -2.23
N LYS A 325 27.32 -2.77 -3.02
CA LYS A 325 28.79 -2.80 -2.96
C LYS A 325 29.31 -2.18 -1.65
N THR A 326 28.48 -1.44 -0.93
CA THR A 326 28.86 -0.57 0.20
C THR A 326 27.83 -0.44 1.32
N ILE A 327 26.66 -1.10 1.28
CA ILE A 327 25.68 -1.03 2.39
C ILE A 327 26.10 -2.04 3.46
N LYS A 328 27.04 -1.64 4.32
CA LYS A 328 27.20 -2.26 5.64
C LYS A 328 25.94 -1.91 6.44
N ASN A 329 25.07 -2.89 6.67
CA ASN A 329 24.00 -2.77 7.65
C ASN A 329 24.64 -2.74 9.04
N GLU A 330 24.90 -1.55 9.56
CA GLU A 330 24.95 -1.39 11.00
C GLU A 330 23.56 -1.71 11.53
N LYS A 331 23.48 -2.75 12.37
CA LYS A 331 22.26 -3.13 13.09
C LYS A 331 21.72 -1.90 13.81
N ALA A 332 20.68 -1.28 13.28
CA ALA A 332 19.73 -0.54 14.07
C ALA A 332 18.54 -1.48 14.28
N ALA A 333 18.41 -2.04 15.48
CA ALA A 333 17.11 -2.52 15.91
C ALA A 333 16.25 -1.26 15.99
N ALA A 334 15.28 -1.08 15.10
CA ALA A 334 14.44 0.09 15.22
C ALA A 334 13.58 -0.10 16.47
N ASP A 335 13.52 0.93 17.32
CA ASP A 335 12.68 1.01 18.52
C ASP A 335 11.17 1.06 18.18
N VAL A 336 10.76 0.36 17.13
CA VAL A 336 9.40 0.35 16.58
C VAL A 336 8.49 -0.62 17.31
N VAL A 337 9.09 -1.59 18.03
CA VAL A 337 8.37 -2.70 18.65
C VAL A 337 7.53 -2.24 19.86
N ASP A 338 7.86 -1.08 20.46
CA ASP A 338 7.17 -0.49 21.61
C ASP A 338 6.64 0.94 21.36
N MET A 339 6.33 1.28 20.09
CA MET A 339 5.74 2.58 19.74
C MET A 339 4.28 2.65 20.18
N LYS A 340 4.03 2.82 21.49
CA LYS A 340 2.73 3.31 21.96
C LYS A 340 2.66 4.80 21.65
N VAL A 341 1.73 5.17 20.78
CA VAL A 341 1.34 6.58 20.61
C VAL A 341 0.48 6.93 21.82
N ASP A 342 0.97 7.80 22.69
CA ASP A 342 0.14 8.33 23.78
C ASP A 342 -1.13 8.95 23.18
N ALA A 343 -2.29 8.59 23.74
CA ALA A 343 -3.57 9.14 23.30
C ALA A 343 -3.52 10.68 23.38
N PRO A 344 -4.12 11.41 22.42
CA PRO A 344 -4.21 12.86 22.52
C PRO A 344 -4.87 13.22 23.86
N ALA A 345 -4.29 14.18 24.58
CA ALA A 345 -4.87 14.69 25.80
C ALA A 345 -6.33 15.09 25.56
N PRO A 346 -7.28 14.76 26.46
CA PRO A 346 -8.66 15.17 26.30
C PRO A 346 -8.71 16.68 26.13
N VAL A 347 -9.42 17.12 25.10
CA VAL A 347 -9.73 18.54 24.89
C VAL A 347 -10.59 18.96 26.08
N ASP A 348 -10.06 19.84 26.92
CA ASP A 348 -10.83 20.49 27.98
C ASP A 348 -12.00 21.21 27.31
N THR A 349 -13.19 20.61 27.42
CA THR A 349 -14.43 21.32 27.17
C THR A 349 -14.64 22.24 28.36
N GLU A 350 -14.16 23.47 28.22
CA GLU A 350 -14.49 24.56 29.11
C GLU A 350 -16.02 24.62 29.21
N LYS A 351 -16.56 24.17 30.35
CA LYS A 351 -17.96 24.33 30.69
C LYS A 351 -18.21 25.83 30.81
N THR A 352 -18.73 26.44 29.75
CA THR A 352 -19.45 27.70 29.88
C THR A 352 -20.74 27.42 30.65
N ASP A 353 -20.69 27.60 31.97
CA ASP A 353 -21.87 27.73 32.81
C ASP A 353 -22.62 29.00 32.37
N VAL A 354 -23.66 28.80 31.56
CA VAL A 354 -24.64 29.85 31.27
C VAL A 354 -25.63 29.87 32.44
N SER A 355 -25.39 30.75 33.39
CA SER A 355 -26.38 31.14 34.40
C SER A 355 -27.46 31.98 33.73
N PHE A 356 -28.69 31.46 33.68
CA PHE A 356 -29.87 32.25 33.38
C PHE A 356 -30.26 33.06 34.63
N ASN A 357 -30.26 34.38 34.51
CA ASN A 357 -30.99 35.30 35.39
C ASN A 357 -32.27 35.77 34.68
#